data_AF-A0A1E3B2B2-F1
#
_entry.id   AF-A0A1E3B2B2-F1
#
_cell.length_a   1.000
_cell.length_b   1.000
_cell.length_c   1.000
_cell.angle_alpha   90.00
_cell.angle_beta   90.00
_cell.angle_gamma   90.00
#
_symmetry.space_group_name_H-M   'P 1'
#
loop_
_entity.id
_entity.type
_entity.pdbx_description
1 polymer ?
#
loop_
_entity_poly.entity_id
_entity_poly.type
_entity_poly.pdbx_seq_one_letter_code
_entity_poly.pdbx_strand_id
1 'polypeptide(L)'
;MSEKQRLPPPPPLPPPPPPPSNPSTKISPYVQNLRSAPPSYLSQPPKPISNAPAPTGPYFFYGTLSDPTLLAEILGLDEEPILRPACVKGYECKLWGQYPALLDVQDPSSGPASVIEGAAYRVQTVKDGARLAEYETGSYRAEACVIRYTDRQEPKEEMGHVFRFVGDEREISEGEFDSRVWLRMMGRGGAVERLDEILVVGD
;
A
#
# COMPACT_ATOMS: atom_id res chain seq x y z
N MET A 1 40.17 -27.68 -14.41
CA MET A 1 39.91 -26.34 -13.83
C MET A 1 38.71 -25.78 -14.54
N SER A 2 37.53 -25.79 -13.91
CA SER A 2 36.29 -25.31 -14.54
C SER A 2 36.14 -23.82 -14.30
N GLU A 3 36.10 -23.06 -15.39
CA GLU A 3 35.93 -21.62 -15.41
C GLU A 3 34.46 -21.28 -15.10
N LYS A 4 34.21 -20.60 -13.97
CA LYS A 4 32.88 -20.09 -13.60
C LYS A 4 32.56 -18.91 -14.53
N GLN A 5 31.62 -19.09 -15.45
CA GLN A 5 31.04 -17.99 -16.22
C GLN A 5 30.43 -16.97 -15.25
N ARG A 6 31.03 -15.77 -15.20
CA ARG A 6 30.46 -14.59 -14.54
C ARG A 6 29.38 -14.01 -15.46
N LEU A 7 28.15 -13.92 -14.95
CA LEU A 7 27.08 -13.19 -15.61
C LEU A 7 27.45 -11.69 -15.70
N PRO A 8 27.09 -11.00 -16.80
CA PRO A 8 27.34 -9.57 -16.93
C PRO A 8 26.54 -8.76 -15.89
N PRO A 9 27.08 -7.63 -15.40
CA PRO A 9 26.35 -6.77 -14.48
C PRO A 9 25.08 -6.22 -15.15
N PRO A 10 23.96 -6.07 -14.41
CA PRO A 10 22.74 -5.51 -14.95
C PRO A 10 22.97 -4.06 -15.40
N PRO A 11 22.23 -3.59 -16.44
CA PRO A 11 22.35 -2.22 -16.92
C PRO A 11 21.97 -1.21 -15.82
N PRO A 12 22.58 -0.01 -15.81
CA PRO A 12 22.24 1.03 -14.86
C PRO A 12 20.79 1.47 -15.03
N LEU A 13 20.10 1.69 -13.90
CA LEU A 13 18.74 2.21 -13.87
C LEU A 13 18.66 3.60 -14.55
N PRO A 14 17.60 3.89 -15.32
CA PRO A 14 17.43 5.19 -15.94
C PRO A 14 17.27 6.28 -14.86
N PRO A 15 17.76 7.51 -15.11
CA PRO A 15 17.63 8.61 -14.17
C PRO A 15 16.14 8.98 -13.96
N PRO A 16 15.75 9.39 -12.74
CA PRO A 16 14.38 9.79 -12.47
C PRO A 16 14.00 11.03 -13.28
N PRO A 17 12.76 11.11 -13.81
CA PRO A 17 12.30 12.27 -14.57
C PRO A 17 12.19 13.52 -13.68
N PRO A 18 12.34 14.73 -14.26
CA PRO A 18 12.31 15.97 -13.51
C PRO A 18 10.93 16.24 -12.87
N PRO A 19 10.88 16.95 -11.73
CA PRO A 19 9.62 17.28 -11.05
C PRO A 19 8.75 18.22 -11.92
N PRO A 20 7.42 18.07 -11.87
CA PRO A 20 6.51 18.89 -12.67
C PRO A 20 6.54 20.35 -12.22
N SER A 21 6.64 21.26 -13.18
CA SER A 21 6.87 22.70 -12.99
C SER A 21 5.66 23.51 -12.50
N ASN A 22 4.62 22.91 -11.90
CA ASN A 22 3.41 23.67 -11.54
C ASN A 22 2.78 23.22 -10.20
N PRO A 23 2.84 24.05 -9.13
CA PRO A 23 2.49 23.65 -7.76
C PRO A 23 0.98 23.49 -7.48
N SER A 24 0.10 23.70 -8.46
CA SER A 24 -1.36 23.59 -8.30
C SER A 24 -1.99 22.38 -9.02
N THR A 25 -1.22 21.66 -9.82
CA THR A 25 -1.72 20.43 -10.47
C THR A 25 -1.62 19.29 -9.46
N LYS A 26 -2.62 19.19 -8.59
CA LYS A 26 -2.86 18.04 -7.71
C LYS A 26 -2.82 16.78 -8.57
N ILE A 27 -1.71 16.06 -8.51
CA ILE A 27 -1.47 14.88 -9.33
C ILE A 27 -2.48 13.84 -8.83
N SER A 28 -3.51 13.57 -9.63
CA SER A 28 -4.45 12.48 -9.33
C SER A 28 -3.62 11.19 -9.14
N PRO A 29 -3.93 10.34 -8.13
CA PRO A 29 -3.23 9.08 -7.86
C PRO A 29 -3.13 8.18 -9.10
N TYR A 30 -4.09 8.31 -10.02
CA TYR A 30 -4.06 7.72 -11.35
C TYR A 30 -2.73 7.99 -12.08
N VAL A 31 -2.27 9.24 -12.10
CA VAL A 31 -1.02 9.68 -12.75
C VAL A 31 0.22 9.18 -12.00
N GLN A 32 0.14 9.00 -10.68
CA GLN A 32 1.25 8.48 -9.88
C GLN A 32 1.41 6.96 -10.06
N ASN A 33 0.31 6.21 -10.04
CA ASN A 33 0.29 4.78 -10.34
C ASN A 33 0.72 4.52 -11.81
N LEU A 34 0.35 5.38 -12.76
CA LEU A 34 0.75 5.28 -14.18
C LEU A 34 2.26 5.47 -14.41
N ARG A 35 2.97 6.23 -13.57
CA ARG A 35 4.42 6.45 -13.71
C ARG A 35 5.25 5.23 -13.33
N SER A 36 4.64 4.27 -12.66
CA SER A 36 5.32 3.19 -11.94
C SER A 36 4.73 1.81 -12.22
N ALA A 37 3.55 1.77 -12.84
CA ALA A 37 2.94 0.54 -13.32
C ALA A 37 3.73 -0.03 -14.53
N PRO A 38 3.72 -1.36 -14.70
CA PRO A 38 4.31 -1.98 -15.88
C PRO A 38 3.72 -1.41 -17.18
N PRO A 39 4.46 -1.40 -18.30
CA PRO A 39 4.01 -0.85 -19.58
C PRO A 39 2.66 -1.40 -20.08
N SER A 40 2.30 -2.61 -19.64
CA SER A 40 1.00 -3.24 -19.93
C SER A 40 -0.18 -2.44 -19.39
N TYR A 41 -0.03 -1.75 -18.26
CA TYR A 41 -1.08 -1.00 -17.60
C TYR A 41 -1.55 0.22 -18.43
N LEU A 42 -0.63 0.84 -19.18
CA LEU A 42 -0.94 1.92 -20.12
C LEU A 42 -1.76 1.47 -21.33
N SER A 43 -1.75 0.16 -21.62
CA SER A 43 -2.42 -0.44 -22.76
C SER A 43 -3.75 -1.10 -22.40
N GLN A 44 -4.09 -1.19 -21.11
CA GLN A 44 -5.37 -1.73 -20.67
C GLN A 44 -6.46 -0.67 -20.81
N PRO A 45 -7.66 -1.02 -21.31
CA PRO A 45 -8.82 -0.15 -21.18
C PRO A 45 -9.01 0.15 -19.68
N PRO A 46 -9.32 1.40 -19.29
CA PRO A 46 -9.56 1.73 -17.89
C PRO A 46 -10.61 0.77 -17.35
N LYS A 47 -10.24 0.00 -16.33
CA LYS A 47 -11.21 -0.86 -15.65
C LYS A 47 -12.36 0.02 -15.19
N PRO A 48 -13.62 -0.43 -15.33
CA PRO A 48 -14.75 0.34 -14.84
C PRO A 48 -14.51 0.59 -13.35
N ILE A 49 -14.31 1.87 -13.02
CA ILE A 49 -14.15 2.31 -11.64
C ILE A 49 -15.40 1.83 -10.91
N SER A 50 -15.23 1.03 -9.87
CA SER A 50 -16.36 0.66 -9.02
C SER A 50 -16.86 1.95 -8.37
N ASN A 51 -17.99 2.46 -8.84
CA ASN A 51 -18.63 3.66 -8.30
C ASN A 51 -19.24 3.44 -6.90
N ALA A 52 -19.17 2.21 -6.37
CA ALA A 52 -19.63 1.90 -5.03
C ALA A 52 -18.60 2.39 -3.99
N PRO A 53 -19.01 3.16 -2.97
CA PRO A 53 -18.12 3.59 -1.91
C PRO A 53 -17.60 2.38 -1.14
N ALA A 54 -16.34 2.44 -0.69
CA ALA A 54 -15.85 1.46 0.26
C ALA A 54 -16.67 1.58 1.58
N PRO A 55 -16.90 0.48 2.30
CA PRO A 55 -17.63 0.50 3.58
C PRO A 55 -17.05 1.49 4.59
N THR A 56 -17.84 1.99 5.54
CA THR A 56 -17.30 2.68 6.72
C THR A 56 -16.81 1.66 7.76
N GLY A 57 -15.93 2.07 8.66
CA GLY A 57 -15.43 1.22 9.75
C GLY A 57 -13.91 1.12 9.81
N PRO A 58 -13.38 0.12 10.52
CA PRO A 58 -11.93 -0.11 10.62
C PRO A 58 -11.36 -0.55 9.27
N TYR A 59 -10.22 0.03 8.89
CA TYR A 59 -9.42 -0.36 7.74
C TYR A 59 -8.00 -0.67 8.20
N PHE A 60 -7.42 -1.73 7.63
CA PHE A 60 -6.02 -2.04 7.73
C PHE A 60 -5.31 -1.63 6.42
N PHE A 61 -4.23 -0.86 6.56
CA PHE A 61 -3.38 -0.39 5.47
C PHE A 61 -1.98 -0.97 5.62
N TYR A 62 -1.42 -1.48 4.52
CA TYR A 62 -0.13 -2.19 4.45
C TYR A 62 0.81 -1.62 3.37
N GLY A 63 0.55 -0.39 2.93
CA GLY A 63 1.22 0.22 1.79
C GLY A 63 1.26 1.73 1.93
N THR A 64 1.05 2.46 0.83
CA THR A 64 1.12 3.92 0.86
C THR A 64 0.09 4.55 1.78
N LEU A 65 -1.10 3.96 1.93
CA LEU A 65 -2.16 4.43 2.82
C LEU A 65 -1.82 4.32 4.32
N SER A 66 -0.75 3.60 4.69
CA SER A 66 -0.24 3.56 6.07
C SER A 66 0.46 4.86 6.47
N ASP A 67 0.67 5.78 5.53
CA ASP A 67 1.19 7.10 5.81
C ASP A 67 0.06 8.11 6.13
N PRO A 68 0.07 8.74 7.33
CA PRO A 68 -1.00 9.63 7.77
C PRO A 68 -1.19 10.86 6.88
N THR A 69 -0.11 11.47 6.40
CA THR A 69 -0.20 12.70 5.61
C THR A 69 -0.87 12.43 4.25
N LEU A 70 -0.54 11.31 3.58
CA LEU A 70 -1.18 10.91 2.33
C LEU A 70 -2.65 10.56 2.59
N LEU A 71 -2.93 9.84 3.67
CA LEU A 71 -4.30 9.52 4.06
C LEU A 71 -5.13 10.78 4.29
N ALA A 72 -4.58 11.79 4.96
CA ALA A 72 -5.21 13.09 5.16
C ALA A 72 -5.50 13.80 3.82
N GLU A 73 -4.56 13.78 2.87
CA GLU A 73 -4.74 14.36 1.54
C GLU A 73 -5.87 13.69 0.76
N ILE A 74 -5.92 12.35 0.76
CA ILE A 74 -6.95 11.56 0.06
C ILE A 74 -8.33 11.81 0.68
N LEU A 75 -8.39 11.76 2.01
CA LEU A 75 -9.62 11.96 2.77
C LEU A 75 -10.01 13.44 2.88
N GLY A 76 -9.14 14.37 2.47
CA GLY A 76 -9.34 15.82 2.63
C GLY A 76 -9.61 16.20 4.08
N LEU A 77 -8.81 15.66 5.01
CA LEU A 77 -8.85 15.99 6.43
C LEU A 77 -8.04 17.27 6.69
N ASP A 78 -8.46 18.06 7.67
CA ASP A 78 -7.75 19.27 8.08
C ASP A 78 -6.46 18.96 8.87
N GLU A 79 -6.43 17.80 9.54
CA GLU A 79 -5.32 17.32 10.37
C GLU A 79 -4.90 15.90 9.97
N GLU A 80 -3.65 15.54 10.29
CA GLU A 80 -3.16 14.18 10.10
C GLU A 80 -3.91 13.20 11.01
N PRO A 81 -4.51 12.12 10.47
CA PRO A 81 -5.15 11.11 11.29
C PRO A 81 -4.13 10.34 12.12
N ILE A 82 -4.54 9.89 13.30
CA ILE A 82 -3.72 8.96 14.10
C ILE A 82 -4.04 7.54 13.63
N LEU A 83 -3.02 6.83 13.15
CA LEU A 83 -3.14 5.42 12.79
C LEU A 83 -2.60 4.56 13.95
N ARG A 84 -3.31 3.46 14.24
CA ARG A 84 -2.86 2.47 15.24
C ARG A 84 -2.03 1.40 14.55
N PRO A 85 -0.84 1.03 15.06
CA PRO A 85 -0.08 -0.08 14.48
C PRO A 85 -0.86 -1.39 14.61
N ALA A 86 -0.87 -2.18 13.53
CA ALA A 86 -1.69 -3.37 13.43
C ALA A 86 -1.08 -4.42 12.49
N CYS A 87 -1.62 -5.63 12.48
CA CYS A 87 -1.30 -6.66 11.52
C CYS A 87 -2.52 -7.49 11.10
N VAL A 88 -2.40 -8.14 9.94
CA VAL A 88 -3.35 -9.15 9.45
C VAL A 88 -2.61 -10.45 9.13
N LYS A 89 -3.35 -11.55 9.03
CA LYS A 89 -2.82 -12.89 8.71
C LYS A 89 -3.68 -13.55 7.64
N GLY A 90 -3.16 -14.58 6.99
CA GLY A 90 -3.89 -15.37 6.00
C GLY A 90 -3.77 -14.84 4.57
N TYR A 91 -2.75 -14.02 4.30
CA TYR A 91 -2.47 -13.45 3.00
C TYR A 91 -1.02 -13.71 2.59
N GLU A 92 -0.78 -13.76 1.29
CA GLU A 92 0.53 -13.54 0.70
C GLU A 92 0.65 -12.09 0.26
N CYS A 93 1.80 -11.47 0.50
CA CYS A 93 2.09 -10.11 0.01
C CYS A 93 3.15 -10.19 -1.08
N LYS A 94 2.84 -9.66 -2.26
CA LYS A 94 3.73 -9.58 -3.41
C LYS A 94 3.75 -8.14 -3.93
N LEU A 95 4.38 -7.90 -5.07
CA LEU A 95 4.45 -6.58 -5.68
C LEU A 95 3.66 -6.50 -6.98
N TRP A 96 2.84 -5.46 -7.12
CA TRP A 96 2.31 -4.98 -8.38
C TRP A 96 3.11 -3.73 -8.81
N GLY A 97 4.10 -3.92 -9.69
CA GLY A 97 5.10 -2.90 -9.95
C GLY A 97 5.92 -2.60 -8.69
N GLN A 98 5.71 -1.42 -8.10
CA GLN A 98 6.34 -1.03 -6.82
C GLN A 98 5.39 -1.05 -5.63
N TYR A 99 4.11 -1.38 -5.84
CA TYR A 99 3.08 -1.31 -4.81
C TYR A 99 2.85 -2.69 -4.20
N PRO A 100 2.62 -2.79 -2.88
CA PRO A 100 2.31 -4.07 -2.27
C PRO A 100 0.94 -4.57 -2.73
N ALA A 101 0.81 -5.87 -2.90
CA ALA A 101 -0.39 -6.54 -3.37
C ALA A 101 -0.68 -7.74 -2.47
N LEU A 102 -1.75 -7.65 -1.68
CA LEU A 102 -2.25 -8.79 -0.92
C LEU A 102 -3.05 -9.73 -1.82
N LEU A 103 -2.72 -11.02 -1.72
CA LEU A 103 -3.33 -12.14 -2.40
C LEU A 103 -3.80 -13.16 -1.36
N ASP A 104 -4.81 -13.95 -1.72
CA ASP A 104 -5.16 -15.13 -0.92
C ASP A 104 -4.02 -16.15 -0.98
N VAL A 105 -3.80 -16.86 0.13
CA VAL A 105 -2.89 -18.01 0.13
C VAL A 105 -3.48 -19.09 -0.78
N GLN A 106 -2.87 -19.28 -1.95
CA GLN A 106 -3.36 -20.24 -2.95
C GLN A 106 -3.04 -21.69 -2.55
N ASP A 107 -1.92 -21.89 -1.85
CA ASP A 107 -1.48 -23.19 -1.38
C ASP A 107 -1.32 -23.18 0.15
N PRO A 108 -2.22 -23.85 0.90
CA PRO A 108 -2.11 -23.95 2.36
C PRO A 108 -0.83 -24.65 2.84
N SER A 109 -0.10 -25.32 1.93
CA SER A 109 1.16 -26.01 2.18
C SER A 109 2.41 -25.18 1.80
N SER A 110 2.25 -23.97 1.24
CA SER A 110 3.37 -23.09 0.85
C SER A 110 4.17 -22.52 2.02
N GLY A 111 3.67 -22.68 3.25
CA GLY A 111 4.35 -22.23 4.47
C GLY A 111 3.35 -21.69 5.49
N PRO A 112 3.84 -21.19 6.64
CA PRO A 112 2.98 -20.49 7.58
C PRO A 112 2.43 -19.21 6.91
N ALA A 113 1.14 -18.95 7.11
CA ALA A 113 0.52 -17.71 6.63
C ALA A 113 1.31 -16.49 7.11
N SER A 114 1.74 -15.65 6.17
CA SER A 114 2.54 -14.46 6.47
C SER A 114 1.75 -13.49 7.35
N VAL A 115 2.46 -12.92 8.34
CA VAL A 115 1.95 -11.80 9.13
C VAL A 115 2.28 -10.54 8.35
N ILE A 116 1.26 -9.78 7.98
CA ILE A 116 1.43 -8.53 7.25
C ILE A 116 1.30 -7.40 8.25
N GLU A 117 2.38 -6.66 8.42
CA GLU A 117 2.43 -5.48 9.28
C GLU A 117 1.90 -4.25 8.56
N GLY A 118 1.35 -3.32 9.33
CA GLY A 118 0.77 -2.10 8.80
C GLY A 118 0.15 -1.26 9.89
N ALA A 119 -0.85 -0.50 9.51
CA ALA A 119 -1.52 0.43 10.41
C ALA A 119 -3.02 0.47 10.13
N ALA A 120 -3.80 0.73 11.16
CA ALA A 120 -5.24 0.73 11.12
C ALA A 120 -5.81 2.13 11.36
N TYR A 121 -6.85 2.47 10.61
CA TYR A 121 -7.59 3.72 10.72
C TYR A 121 -9.09 3.45 10.61
N ARG A 122 -9.89 4.22 11.36
CA ARG A 122 -11.36 4.12 11.30
C ARG A 122 -11.93 5.17 10.36
N VAL A 123 -12.44 4.71 9.22
CA VAL A 123 -13.18 5.53 8.26
C VAL A 123 -14.57 5.82 8.80
N GLN A 124 -14.87 7.10 9.03
CA GLN A 124 -16.10 7.52 9.73
C GLN A 124 -17.27 7.78 8.80
N THR A 125 -17.01 8.26 7.58
CA THR A 125 -18.07 8.69 6.65
C THR A 125 -18.05 7.91 5.35
N VAL A 126 -19.23 7.76 4.73
CA VAL A 126 -19.36 7.13 3.40
C VAL A 126 -18.57 7.93 2.34
N LYS A 127 -18.44 9.24 2.51
CA LYS A 127 -17.64 10.10 1.63
C LYS A 127 -16.15 9.74 1.68
N ASP A 128 -15.64 9.45 2.87
CA ASP A 128 -14.24 9.03 3.03
C ASP A 128 -14.02 7.63 2.46
N GLY A 129 -14.98 6.71 2.65
CA GLY A 129 -14.98 5.41 1.97
C GLY A 129 -15.01 5.53 0.44
N ALA A 130 -15.77 6.49 -0.11
CA ALA A 130 -15.79 6.77 -1.56
C ALA A 130 -14.42 7.25 -2.07
N ARG A 131 -13.78 8.16 -1.34
CA ARG A 131 -12.44 8.69 -1.68
C ARG A 131 -11.37 7.59 -1.66
N LEU A 132 -11.43 6.68 -0.69
CA LEU A 132 -10.52 5.53 -0.66
C LEU A 132 -10.76 4.60 -1.86
N ALA A 133 -12.02 4.28 -2.18
CA ALA A 133 -12.34 3.47 -3.35
C ALA A 133 -11.87 4.11 -4.66
N GLU A 134 -12.00 5.43 -4.78
CA GLU A 134 -11.51 6.20 -5.93
C GLU A 134 -9.98 6.16 -6.03
N TYR A 135 -9.26 6.31 -4.90
CA TYR A 135 -7.80 6.23 -4.84
C TYR A 135 -7.24 4.87 -5.31
N GLU A 136 -7.90 3.78 -4.96
CA GLU A 136 -7.45 2.42 -5.27
C GLU A 136 -7.68 2.01 -6.74
N THR A 137 -8.41 2.83 -7.52
CA THR A 137 -8.55 2.74 -8.99
C THR A 137 -9.04 1.39 -9.53
N GLY A 138 -9.67 0.56 -8.70
CA GLY A 138 -10.20 -0.75 -9.07
C GLY A 138 -9.17 -1.86 -9.25
N SER A 139 -7.88 -1.58 -9.01
CA SER A 139 -6.84 -2.61 -8.88
C SER A 139 -6.86 -3.27 -7.49
N TYR A 140 -7.41 -2.55 -6.51
CA TYR A 140 -7.68 -3.09 -5.18
C TYR A 140 -9.15 -2.95 -4.81
N ARG A 141 -9.64 -3.88 -3.98
CA ARG A 141 -11.01 -3.91 -3.45
C ARG A 141 -10.99 -4.08 -1.94
N ALA A 142 -11.86 -3.34 -1.25
CA ALA A 142 -12.06 -3.54 0.18
C ALA A 142 -12.70 -4.91 0.44
N GLU A 143 -12.03 -5.74 1.22
CA GLU A 143 -12.47 -7.07 1.63
C GLU A 143 -12.46 -7.17 3.15
N ALA A 144 -13.37 -7.97 3.71
CA ALA A 144 -13.45 -8.15 5.15
C ALA A 144 -12.20 -8.87 5.69
N CYS A 145 -11.67 -8.40 6.82
CA CYS A 145 -10.53 -9.02 7.49
C CYS A 145 -10.63 -8.86 9.01
N VAL A 146 -9.76 -9.59 9.71
CA VAL A 146 -9.57 -9.47 11.16
C VAL A 146 -8.31 -8.66 11.41
N ILE A 147 -8.48 -7.45 11.95
CA ILE A 147 -7.40 -6.52 12.25
C ILE A 147 -6.94 -6.77 13.68
N ARG A 148 -5.64 -7.02 13.87
CA ARG A 148 -5.02 -7.20 15.19
C ARG A 148 -4.14 -6.00 15.51
N TYR A 149 -4.48 -5.26 16.56
CA TYR A 149 -3.73 -4.09 16.99
C TYR A 149 -2.51 -4.52 17.82
N THR A 150 -1.38 -3.83 17.64
CA THR A 150 -0.11 -4.15 18.31
C THR A 150 0.30 -3.11 19.36
N ASP A 151 -0.45 -2.02 19.50
CA ASP A 151 -0.22 -0.93 20.45
C ASP A 151 -0.62 -1.21 21.91
N ARG A 152 -0.99 -2.46 22.23
CA ARG A 152 -1.47 -2.89 23.55
C ARG A 152 -2.72 -2.16 24.07
N GLN A 153 -3.42 -1.41 23.21
CA GLN A 153 -4.68 -0.74 23.54
C GLN A 153 -5.90 -1.58 23.14
N GLU A 154 -7.05 -1.33 23.77
CA GLU A 154 -8.32 -1.98 23.41
C GLU A 154 -9.06 -1.21 22.28
N PRO A 155 -9.79 -1.91 21.39
CA PRO A 155 -9.83 -3.36 21.27
C PRO A 155 -8.49 -3.90 20.73
N LYS A 156 -8.10 -5.10 21.17
CA LYS A 156 -6.93 -5.82 20.64
C LYS A 156 -7.14 -6.39 19.24
N GLU A 157 -8.39 -6.72 18.91
CA GLU A 157 -8.78 -7.27 17.61
C GLU A 157 -10.19 -6.75 17.24
N GLU A 158 -10.41 -6.46 15.97
CA GLU A 158 -11.72 -6.03 15.47
C GLU A 158 -11.93 -6.52 14.02
N MET A 159 -13.19 -6.77 13.64
CA MET A 159 -13.53 -6.94 12.22
C MET A 159 -13.43 -5.61 11.49
N GLY A 160 -12.78 -5.63 10.34
CA GLY A 160 -12.59 -4.46 9.51
C GLY A 160 -12.40 -4.84 8.04
N HIS A 161 -11.72 -3.98 7.31
CA HIS A 161 -11.51 -4.13 5.88
C HIS A 161 -10.03 -3.98 5.53
N VAL A 162 -9.62 -4.62 4.45
CA VAL A 162 -8.31 -4.46 3.83
C VAL A 162 -8.48 -4.32 2.32
N PHE A 163 -7.66 -3.48 1.69
CA PHE A 163 -7.64 -3.37 0.23
C PHE A 163 -6.85 -4.54 -0.37
N ARG A 164 -7.53 -5.55 -0.90
CA ARG A 164 -6.89 -6.70 -1.55
C ARG A 164 -6.69 -6.43 -3.03
N PHE A 165 -5.58 -6.91 -3.60
CA PHE A 165 -5.38 -6.84 -5.04
C PHE A 165 -6.40 -7.72 -5.76
N VAL A 166 -7.08 -7.14 -6.75
CA VAL A 166 -8.06 -7.81 -7.63
C VAL A 166 -7.70 -7.60 -9.11
N GLY A 167 -6.45 -7.22 -9.36
CA GLY A 167 -5.90 -7.05 -10.69
C GLY A 167 -5.49 -8.37 -11.35
N ASP A 168 -4.71 -8.28 -12.43
CA ASP A 168 -4.21 -9.45 -13.14
C ASP A 168 -3.01 -10.05 -12.38
N GLU A 169 -3.14 -11.27 -11.87
CA GLU A 169 -2.07 -11.94 -11.13
C GLU A 169 -0.79 -12.13 -11.96
N ARG A 170 -0.88 -12.11 -13.29
CA ARG A 170 0.30 -12.15 -14.19
C ARG A 170 1.15 -10.89 -14.11
N GLU A 171 0.61 -9.80 -13.56
CA GLU A 171 1.31 -8.53 -13.35
C GLU A 171 1.95 -8.44 -11.95
N ILE A 172 1.86 -9.51 -11.16
CA ILE A 172 2.48 -9.62 -9.85
C ILE A 172 3.87 -10.23 -9.96
N SER A 173 4.81 -9.67 -9.19
CA SER A 173 6.17 -10.18 -9.03
C SER A 173 6.50 -10.46 -7.57
N GLU A 174 7.37 -11.43 -7.32
CA GLU A 174 7.96 -11.67 -6.00
C GLU A 174 8.74 -10.43 -5.52
N GLY A 175 8.62 -10.10 -4.24
CA GLY A 175 9.32 -9.00 -3.61
C GLY A 175 8.59 -8.48 -2.38
N GLU A 176 9.26 -7.59 -1.66
CA GLU A 176 8.74 -6.96 -0.45
C GLU A 176 8.64 -5.44 -0.64
N PHE A 177 7.56 -4.86 -0.12
CA PHE A 177 7.39 -3.42 -0.09
C PHE A 177 8.02 -2.86 1.18
N ASP A 178 9.01 -1.99 1.02
CA ASP A 178 9.58 -1.24 2.14
C ASP A 178 8.98 0.17 2.18
N SER A 179 8.10 0.38 3.16
CA SER A 179 7.42 1.65 3.39
C SER A 179 8.39 2.80 3.68
N ARG A 180 9.54 2.54 4.33
CA ARG A 180 10.56 3.55 4.64
C ARG A 180 11.29 3.99 3.38
N VAL A 181 11.63 3.04 2.51
CA VAL A 181 12.25 3.34 1.22
C VAL A 181 11.32 4.19 0.37
N TRP A 182 10.03 3.83 0.32
CA TRP A 182 9.03 4.61 -0.41
C TRP A 182 8.85 6.02 0.16
N LEU A 183 8.73 6.18 1.48
CA LEU A 183 8.63 7.48 2.13
C LEU A 183 9.83 8.38 1.82
N ARG A 184 11.05 7.82 1.86
CA ARG A 184 12.27 8.56 1.51
C ARG A 184 12.28 9.00 0.05
N MET A 185 11.86 8.13 -0.88
CA MET A 185 11.74 8.47 -2.31
C MET A 185 10.74 9.60 -2.56
N MET A 186 9.68 9.67 -1.78
CA MET A 186 8.66 10.72 -1.90
C MET A 186 9.05 12.05 -1.24
N GLY A 187 10.27 12.17 -0.70
CA GLY A 187 10.72 13.38 0.02
C GLY A 187 10.14 13.50 1.43
N ARG A 188 9.65 12.40 2.01
CA ARG A 188 8.89 12.36 3.27
C ARG A 188 9.74 11.79 4.40
N GLY A 189 11.00 12.22 4.46
CA GLY A 189 11.97 11.72 5.45
C GLY A 189 11.51 11.86 6.90
N GLY A 190 10.78 12.93 7.23
CA GLY A 190 10.24 13.13 8.59
C GLY A 190 9.10 12.17 8.99
N ALA A 191 8.48 11.46 8.05
CA ALA A 191 7.55 10.36 8.36
C ALA A 191 8.30 9.06 8.74
N VAL A 192 9.54 8.90 8.24
CA VAL A 192 10.40 7.75 8.59
C VAL A 192 10.88 7.86 10.03
N GLU A 193 11.25 9.05 10.51
CA GLU A 193 11.67 9.26 11.90
C GLU A 193 10.54 9.00 12.91
N ARG A 194 9.28 9.33 12.56
CA ARG A 194 8.10 9.01 13.38
C ARG A 194 7.79 7.51 13.44
N LEU A 195 8.03 6.76 12.36
CA LEU A 195 7.94 5.30 12.39
C LEU A 195 8.98 4.68 13.34
N ASP A 196 10.16 5.31 13.46
CA ASP A 196 11.22 4.88 14.38
C ASP A 196 10.87 5.23 15.85
N GLU A 197 10.27 6.39 16.13
CA GLU A 197 9.83 6.75 17.50
C GLU A 197 8.75 5.79 18.05
N ILE A 198 7.85 5.28 17.20
CA ILE A 198 6.83 4.30 17.60
C ILE A 198 7.45 2.94 17.97
N LEU A 199 8.60 2.58 17.38
CA LEU A 199 9.33 1.34 17.70
C LEU A 199 10.20 1.48 18.95
N VAL A 200 10.63 2.69 19.33
CA VAL A 200 11.52 2.94 20.47
C VAL A 200 10.78 3.02 21.81
N VAL A 201 9.48 3.31 21.83
CA VAL A 201 8.67 3.35 23.08
C VAL A 201 8.23 1.94 23.55
N GLY A 202 8.78 0.89 22.93
CA GLY A 202 8.40 -0.50 23.13
C GLY A 202 9.29 -1.36 24.03
N ASP A 203 10.10 -0.79 24.94
CA ASP A 203 10.83 -1.53 25.99
C ASP A 203 10.21 -1.31 27.38
#